data_AF-A0A6C0KAP0-F1
#
_entry.id   AF-A0A6C0KAP0-F1
#
_cell.length_a   1.000
_cell.length_b   1.000
_cell.length_c   1.000
_cell.angle_alpha   90.00
_cell.angle_beta   90.00
_cell.angle_gamma   90.00
#
_symmetry.space_group_name_H-M   'P 1'
#
loop_
_entity.id
_entity.type
_entity.pdbx_description
1 polymer ?
#
loop_
_entity_poly.entity_id
_entity_poly.type
_entity_poly.pdbx_seq_one_letter_code
_entity_poly.pdbx_strand_id
1 'polypeptide(L)'
;MSSLVKPLVKVWSSVSYAAHQSEGIRWMMNQERVGFQASPSISVHGGILGDEMGLGKTIETLGLIVNNRVKRTLILMPLAVRKQWEEAIQRCNLNLYVAEKTGWTPIGKQKLRPSVFLGHYDRLVSNIAQFQEYDWDRIVLDEAHRIRNSKTITGLSVHRLVATYKWCLTATPIVNTLDDAVSYLMFIGFPIDTPGSWSPQYQSWVRGCFLARKMFECDPPAGLTLPPTPEVHKLDLEFTNEDEEKIYSGILNNLEHQWRRAQANGGKAAALQRLAILLRLRQVSVNPQVYINARQRENFGYLGPEFIGPSRKFEEIANLIKDDSYSGRSHGWIIFCQFREEITLLRQYLEAFNFIGKVREYHGGMSMDERNAAVEGSRTFTEGLQDVLLIQLHAGGTGLNLQHYDRVVFTSPWWTAALLDQALGRALRIGQKNVVQVYWLRLQSESIFNIDEFVLEKSETKRDLANTFHTWSIQI
;
A
#
# COMPACT_ATOMS: atom_id res chain seq x y z
N MET A 1 -7.82 37.05 22.49
CA MET A 1 -9.20 37.10 21.95
C MET A 1 -9.46 35.80 21.20
N SER A 2 -10.10 34.83 21.86
CA SER A 2 -10.46 33.55 21.28
C SER A 2 -11.59 33.76 20.27
N SER A 3 -11.27 33.85 18.99
CA SER A 3 -12.27 33.73 17.94
C SER A 3 -12.91 32.34 18.08
N LEU A 4 -14.23 32.32 18.32
CA LEU A 4 -15.04 31.09 18.34
C LEU A 4 -14.84 30.37 17.00
N VAL A 5 -13.99 29.33 16.99
CA VAL A 5 -13.75 28.52 15.80
C VAL A 5 -15.08 27.88 15.43
N LYS A 6 -15.63 28.28 14.28
CA LYS A 6 -16.91 27.78 13.79
C LYS A 6 -16.86 26.24 13.75
N PRO A 7 -17.85 25.53 14.31
CA PRO A 7 -17.84 24.07 14.32
C PRO A 7 -17.90 23.54 12.90
N LEU A 8 -17.09 22.51 12.62
CA LEU A 8 -17.09 21.84 11.32
C LEU A 8 -18.42 21.13 11.10
N VAL A 9 -18.96 21.26 9.90
CA VAL A 9 -20.11 20.48 9.44
C VAL A 9 -19.67 19.02 9.33
N LYS A 10 -20.45 18.14 9.96
CA LYS A 10 -20.24 16.70 9.91
C LYS A 10 -20.56 16.17 8.50
N VAL A 11 -19.76 15.22 8.01
CA VAL A 11 -19.98 14.55 6.72
C VAL A 11 -21.32 13.82 6.66
N TRP A 12 -21.75 13.22 7.76
CA TRP A 12 -23.12 12.70 7.95
C TRP A 12 -23.46 12.65 9.45
N SER A 13 -24.73 12.42 9.79
CA SER A 13 -25.28 12.60 11.14
C SER A 13 -24.56 11.79 12.24
N SER A 14 -24.12 10.57 11.94
CA SER A 14 -23.47 9.67 12.90
C SER A 14 -21.95 9.82 13.02
N VAL A 15 -21.28 10.61 12.17
CA VAL A 15 -19.82 10.80 12.28
C VAL A 15 -19.46 11.82 13.34
N SER A 16 -18.51 11.44 14.19
CA SER A 16 -17.73 12.36 15.00
C SER A 16 -16.31 12.40 14.45
N TYR A 17 -15.82 13.59 14.14
CA TYR A 17 -14.41 13.76 13.78
C TYR A 17 -13.54 13.55 15.01
N ALA A 18 -12.42 12.87 14.85
CA ALA A 18 -11.33 12.92 15.82
C ALA A 18 -10.70 14.33 15.86
N ALA A 19 -9.89 14.61 16.88
CA ALA A 19 -9.18 15.88 17.02
C ALA A 19 -8.29 16.15 15.79
N HIS A 20 -7.44 15.17 15.44
CA HIS A 20 -6.57 15.25 14.27
C HIS A 20 -7.36 15.45 12.97
N GLN A 21 -8.49 14.76 12.79
CA GLN A 21 -9.34 14.93 11.59
C GLN A 21 -9.88 16.36 11.49
N SER A 22 -10.27 16.94 12.63
CA SER A 22 -10.77 18.31 12.68
C SER A 22 -9.68 19.33 12.35
N GLU A 23 -8.46 19.12 12.85
CA GLU A 23 -7.29 19.94 12.52
C GLU A 23 -6.90 19.81 11.04
N GLY A 24 -6.88 18.58 10.51
CA GLY A 24 -6.57 18.29 9.12
C GLY A 24 -7.56 18.99 8.17
N ILE A 25 -8.85 18.89 8.43
CA ILE A 25 -9.88 19.59 7.66
C ILE A 25 -9.67 21.11 7.70
N ARG A 26 -9.40 21.69 8.88
CA ARG A 26 -9.17 23.15 9.01
C ARG A 26 -7.91 23.59 8.28
N TRP A 27 -6.84 22.80 8.37
CA TRP A 27 -5.61 23.06 7.64
C TRP A 27 -5.84 23.04 6.13
N MET A 28 -6.52 22.02 5.61
CA MET A 28 -6.85 21.94 4.18
C MET A 28 -7.70 23.14 3.73
N MET A 29 -8.70 23.53 4.52
CA MET A 29 -9.51 24.72 4.24
C MET A 29 -8.67 26.01 4.23
N ASN A 30 -7.73 26.15 5.16
CA ASN A 30 -6.84 27.30 5.21
C ASN A 30 -5.89 27.33 4.00
N GLN A 31 -5.35 26.18 3.59
CA GLN A 31 -4.50 26.05 2.41
C GLN A 31 -5.24 26.40 1.12
N GLU A 32 -6.52 26.00 0.97
CA GLU A 32 -7.32 26.42 -0.18
C GLU A 32 -7.60 27.93 -0.17
N ARG A 33 -7.86 28.51 1.00
CA ARG A 33 -8.23 29.93 1.12
C ARG A 33 -7.05 30.89 0.99
N VAL A 34 -5.97 30.63 1.73
CA VAL A 34 -4.78 31.50 1.82
C VAL A 34 -3.79 31.14 0.72
N GLY A 35 -3.59 29.85 0.47
CA GLY A 35 -2.53 29.35 -0.41
C GLY A 35 -1.14 29.46 0.23
N PHE A 36 -0.18 28.81 -0.40
CA PHE A 36 1.24 28.90 -0.10
C PHE A 36 1.93 29.72 -1.19
N GLN A 37 2.64 30.78 -0.80
CA GLN A 37 3.36 31.63 -1.75
C GLN A 37 4.69 30.98 -2.14
N ALA A 38 4.72 30.32 -3.30
CA ALA A 38 5.90 29.63 -3.82
C ALA A 38 6.91 30.59 -4.46
N SER A 39 6.41 31.66 -5.08
CA SER A 39 7.20 32.76 -5.64
C SER A 39 6.40 34.07 -5.57
N PRO A 40 7.02 35.25 -5.82
CA PRO A 40 6.29 36.53 -5.82
C PRO A 40 5.08 36.56 -6.76
N SER A 41 5.09 35.76 -7.83
CA SER A 41 4.03 35.69 -8.84
C SER A 41 3.15 34.45 -8.75
N ILE A 42 3.51 33.45 -7.93
CA ILE A 42 2.84 32.14 -7.90
C ILE A 42 2.39 31.83 -6.48
N SER A 43 1.07 31.82 -6.29
CA SER A 43 0.40 31.25 -5.11
C SER A 43 -0.15 29.87 -5.46
N VAL A 44 0.14 28.91 -4.61
CA VAL A 44 -0.24 27.51 -4.77
C VAL A 44 -1.35 27.18 -3.78
N HIS A 45 -2.47 26.63 -4.25
CA HIS A 45 -3.60 26.30 -3.39
C HIS A 45 -3.84 24.79 -3.37
N GLY A 46 -3.51 24.16 -2.24
CA GLY A 46 -3.54 22.72 -2.10
C GLY A 46 -2.33 22.20 -1.33
N GLY A 47 -2.03 20.91 -1.47
CA GLY A 47 -0.95 20.29 -0.73
C GLY A 47 -0.96 18.77 -0.74
N ILE A 48 -0.17 18.21 0.16
CA ILE A 48 0.01 16.77 0.35
C ILE A 48 -0.51 16.41 1.75
N LEU A 49 -1.53 15.55 1.79
CA LEU A 49 -2.01 14.93 3.02
C LEU A 49 -1.39 13.54 3.15
N GLY A 50 -0.35 13.50 3.98
CA GLY A 50 0.59 12.43 4.26
C GLY A 50 0.22 11.48 5.38
N ASP A 51 -0.98 11.61 5.96
CA ASP A 51 -1.37 10.85 7.13
C ASP A 51 -1.24 9.33 6.92
N GLU A 52 -0.86 8.63 7.99
CA GLU A 52 -0.74 7.19 8.01
C GLU A 52 -2.05 6.49 7.59
N MET A 53 -1.91 5.24 7.12
CA MET A 53 -3.04 4.44 6.71
C MET A 53 -4.00 4.18 7.87
N GLY A 54 -5.30 4.39 7.65
CA GLY A 54 -6.31 4.19 8.68
C GLY A 54 -6.69 5.43 9.50
N LEU A 55 -5.94 6.55 9.40
CA LEU A 55 -6.27 7.80 10.13
C LEU A 55 -7.51 8.55 9.59
N GLY A 56 -7.98 8.18 8.40
CA GLY A 56 -9.23 8.71 7.84
C GLY A 56 -9.08 9.81 6.80
N LYS A 57 -8.02 9.81 5.98
CA LYS A 57 -7.84 10.75 4.84
C LYS A 57 -9.08 10.93 3.96
N THR A 58 -9.83 9.84 3.72
CA THR A 58 -11.13 9.88 3.01
C THR A 58 -12.15 10.75 3.75
N ILE A 59 -12.26 10.60 5.07
CA ILE A 59 -13.18 11.38 5.92
C ILE A 59 -12.75 12.85 5.94
N GLU A 60 -11.45 13.13 6.06
CA GLU A 60 -10.92 14.50 6.03
C GLU A 60 -11.17 15.19 4.69
N THR A 61 -10.97 14.47 3.58
CA THR A 61 -11.25 14.96 2.22
C THR A 61 -12.73 15.25 2.02
N LEU A 62 -13.63 14.36 2.48
CA LEU A 62 -15.06 14.59 2.42
C LEU A 62 -15.47 15.74 3.35
N GLY A 63 -14.85 15.85 4.52
CA GLY A 63 -15.00 16.97 5.44
C GLY A 63 -14.64 18.29 4.78
N LEU A 64 -13.52 18.35 4.05
CA LEU A 64 -13.13 19.49 3.24
C LEU A 64 -14.19 19.82 2.18
N ILE A 65 -14.69 18.83 1.44
CA ILE A 65 -15.71 19.05 0.39
C ILE A 65 -17.00 19.64 0.96
N VAL A 66 -17.43 19.15 2.13
CA VAL A 66 -18.67 19.60 2.79
C VAL A 66 -18.52 20.99 3.41
N ASN A 67 -17.33 21.31 3.96
CA ASN A 67 -17.06 22.56 4.67
C ASN A 67 -16.54 23.69 3.76
N ASN A 68 -15.81 23.38 2.68
CA ASN A 68 -15.43 24.31 1.63
C ASN A 68 -16.01 23.85 0.29
N ARG A 69 -17.25 24.27 0.01
CA ARG A 69 -18.03 23.80 -1.15
C ARG A 69 -17.60 24.52 -2.43
N VAL A 70 -17.06 23.75 -3.36
CA VAL A 70 -16.77 24.18 -4.74
C VAL A 70 -17.76 23.55 -5.73
N LYS A 71 -17.86 24.01 -6.98
CA LYS A 71 -18.89 23.49 -7.90
C LYS A 71 -18.57 22.07 -8.35
N ARG A 72 -17.31 21.78 -8.68
CA ARG A 72 -16.85 20.52 -9.26
C ARG A 72 -15.57 20.05 -8.57
N THR A 73 -15.65 18.92 -7.89
CA THR A 73 -14.47 18.21 -7.35
C THR A 73 -14.26 16.92 -8.12
N LEU A 74 -13.08 16.73 -8.71
CA LEU A 74 -12.64 15.46 -9.28
C LEU A 74 -11.80 14.70 -8.25
N ILE A 75 -12.11 13.42 -8.03
CA ILE A 75 -11.30 12.51 -7.25
C ILE A 75 -10.79 11.41 -8.19
N LEU A 76 -9.47 11.25 -8.24
CA LEU A 76 -8.81 10.17 -8.99
C LEU A 76 -8.26 9.15 -8.01
N MET A 77 -8.60 7.87 -8.20
CA MET A 77 -8.24 6.80 -7.27
C MET A 77 -7.85 5.51 -7.98
N PRO A 78 -7.20 4.54 -7.30
CA PRO A 78 -7.09 3.18 -7.80
C PRO A 78 -8.48 2.54 -7.99
N LEU A 79 -8.65 1.70 -9.02
CA LEU A 79 -9.94 1.05 -9.29
C LEU A 79 -10.47 0.25 -8.09
N ALA A 80 -9.58 -0.34 -7.28
CA ALA A 80 -9.96 -1.18 -6.15
C ALA A 80 -10.68 -0.44 -5.00
N VAL A 81 -10.49 0.87 -4.85
CA VAL A 81 -11.14 1.67 -3.80
C VAL A 81 -12.35 2.45 -4.31
N ARG A 82 -12.71 2.28 -5.59
CA ARG A 82 -13.84 2.97 -6.22
C ARG A 82 -15.14 2.81 -5.44
N LYS A 83 -15.52 1.56 -5.11
CA LYS A 83 -16.77 1.27 -4.38
C LYS A 83 -16.80 1.91 -2.99
N GLN A 84 -15.65 1.93 -2.30
CA GLN A 84 -15.53 2.58 -0.99
C GLN A 84 -15.79 4.10 -1.08
N TRP A 85 -15.26 4.75 -2.11
CA TRP A 85 -15.52 6.17 -2.36
C TRP A 85 -16.99 6.44 -2.75
N GLU A 86 -17.58 5.62 -3.62
CA GLU A 86 -18.99 5.73 -4.00
C GLU A 86 -19.90 5.66 -2.77
N GLU A 87 -19.73 4.65 -1.92
CA GLU A 87 -20.51 4.47 -0.68
C GLU A 87 -20.32 5.66 0.29
N ALA A 88 -19.08 6.13 0.46
CA ALA A 88 -18.79 7.24 1.37
C ALA A 88 -19.43 8.56 0.89
N ILE A 89 -19.37 8.85 -0.42
CA ILE A 89 -19.95 10.07 -1.00
C ILE A 89 -21.48 10.02 -0.99
N GLN A 90 -22.08 8.86 -1.27
CA GLN A 90 -23.52 8.67 -1.16
C GLN A 90 -24.01 8.88 0.28
N ARG A 91 -23.27 8.41 1.29
CA ARG A 91 -23.57 8.66 2.71
C ARG A 91 -23.49 10.15 3.06
N CYS A 92 -22.56 10.89 2.45
CA CYS A 92 -22.47 12.35 2.59
C CYS A 92 -23.61 13.11 1.89
N ASN A 93 -24.49 12.43 1.16
CA ASN A 93 -25.60 13.04 0.43
C ASN A 93 -25.12 14.11 -0.58
N LEU A 94 -24.04 13.79 -1.30
CA LEU A 94 -23.45 14.62 -2.34
C LEU A 94 -23.84 14.11 -3.73
N ASN A 95 -23.87 15.00 -4.73
CA ASN A 95 -24.13 14.59 -6.10
C ASN A 95 -22.88 13.89 -6.68
N LEU A 96 -23.05 12.67 -7.17
CA LEU A 96 -21.98 11.77 -7.56
C LEU A 96 -22.07 11.42 -9.05
N TYR A 97 -21.00 11.66 -9.78
CA TYR A 97 -20.80 11.17 -11.15
C TYR A 97 -19.61 10.24 -11.18
N VAL A 98 -19.72 9.14 -11.92
CA VAL A 98 -18.64 8.18 -12.06
C VAL A 98 -18.24 8.04 -13.52
N ALA A 99 -16.93 8.00 -13.78
CA ALA A 99 -16.36 7.87 -15.11
C ALA A 99 -16.57 6.43 -15.63
N GLU A 100 -17.46 6.29 -16.60
CA GLU A 100 -17.73 5.05 -17.32
C GLU A 100 -17.25 5.13 -18.77
N LYS A 101 -17.32 4.00 -19.50
CA LYS A 101 -16.94 3.93 -20.92
C LYS A 101 -17.68 4.94 -21.79
N THR A 102 -18.95 5.17 -21.49
CA THR A 102 -19.88 6.05 -22.20
C THR A 102 -19.80 7.52 -21.77
N GLY A 103 -18.99 7.86 -20.75
CA GLY A 103 -18.88 9.20 -20.20
C GLY A 103 -19.17 9.25 -18.70
N TRP A 104 -19.60 10.41 -18.21
CA TRP A 104 -19.93 10.61 -16.80
C TRP A 104 -21.35 10.11 -16.50
N THR A 105 -21.45 9.08 -15.67
CA THR A 105 -22.75 8.49 -15.29
C THR A 105 -23.14 8.97 -13.89
N PRO A 106 -24.30 9.60 -13.69
CA PRO A 106 -24.78 9.96 -12.37
C PRO A 106 -25.15 8.72 -11.58
N ILE A 107 -24.70 8.65 -10.33
CA ILE A 107 -25.04 7.58 -9.41
C ILE A 107 -25.97 8.14 -8.33
N GLY A 108 -27.18 7.58 -8.24
CA GLY A 108 -28.23 8.07 -7.33
C GLY A 108 -29.13 9.14 -7.96
N LYS A 109 -30.08 9.68 -7.17
CA LYS A 109 -31.13 10.61 -7.64
C LYS A 109 -30.95 12.06 -7.15
N GLN A 110 -29.76 12.43 -6.67
CA GLN A 110 -29.57 13.67 -5.91
C GLN A 110 -29.11 14.83 -6.80
N LYS A 111 -29.91 15.89 -6.91
CA LYS A 111 -29.53 17.17 -7.55
C LYS A 111 -29.00 18.18 -6.52
N LEU A 112 -28.08 17.75 -5.66
CA LEU A 112 -27.49 18.60 -4.63
C LEU A 112 -26.15 19.19 -5.10
N ARG A 113 -25.76 20.37 -4.60
CA ARG A 113 -24.40 20.92 -4.75
C ARG A 113 -23.65 20.74 -3.44
N PRO A 114 -22.35 20.39 -3.46
CA PRO A 114 -21.43 20.31 -4.60
C PRO A 114 -21.53 19.00 -5.42
N SER A 115 -21.00 19.01 -6.65
CA SER A 115 -20.89 17.80 -7.50
C SER A 115 -19.49 17.18 -7.40
N VAL A 116 -19.45 15.89 -7.11
CA VAL A 116 -18.22 15.09 -7.00
C VAL A 116 -18.15 14.11 -8.17
N PHE A 117 -17.01 14.08 -8.83
CA PHE A 117 -16.72 13.24 -9.99
C PHE A 117 -15.66 12.22 -9.60
N LEU A 118 -15.94 10.93 -9.76
CA LEU A 118 -15.01 9.84 -9.49
C LEU A 118 -14.45 9.27 -10.79
N GLY A 119 -13.13 9.25 -10.89
CA GLY A 119 -12.41 8.55 -11.96
C GLY A 119 -11.29 7.69 -11.41
N HIS A 120 -10.84 6.74 -12.21
CA HIS A 120 -9.66 5.95 -11.87
C HIS A 120 -8.52 6.22 -12.85
N TYR A 121 -7.29 6.01 -12.39
CA TYR A 121 -6.08 6.34 -13.15
C TYR A 121 -6.04 5.71 -14.54
N ASP A 122 -6.45 4.43 -14.66
CA ASP A 122 -6.41 3.73 -15.95
C ASP A 122 -7.41 4.33 -16.96
N ARG A 123 -8.57 4.80 -16.47
CA ARG A 123 -9.56 5.49 -17.31
C ARG A 123 -9.05 6.83 -17.79
N LEU A 124 -8.40 7.61 -16.91
CA LEU A 124 -7.77 8.89 -17.28
C LEU A 124 -6.76 8.69 -18.40
N VAL A 125 -5.90 7.68 -18.29
CA VAL A 125 -4.90 7.35 -19.33
C VAL A 125 -5.59 6.94 -20.63
N SER A 126 -6.65 6.14 -20.56
CA SER A 126 -7.37 5.67 -21.76
C SER A 126 -8.19 6.76 -22.47
N ASN A 127 -8.69 7.75 -21.73
CA ASN A 127 -9.60 8.76 -22.25
C ASN A 127 -9.46 10.08 -21.48
N ILE A 128 -8.36 10.81 -21.70
CA ILE A 128 -8.13 12.10 -21.05
C ILE A 128 -9.16 13.17 -21.46
N ALA A 129 -9.71 13.09 -22.67
CA ALA A 129 -10.69 14.05 -23.18
C ALA A 129 -11.94 14.13 -22.28
N GLN A 130 -12.41 12.98 -21.76
CA GLN A 130 -13.50 12.93 -20.77
C GLN A 130 -13.20 13.75 -19.50
N PHE A 131 -11.93 13.81 -19.08
CA PHE A 131 -11.49 14.54 -17.89
C PHE A 131 -11.12 16.00 -18.19
N GLN A 132 -11.08 16.39 -19.46
CA GLN A 132 -10.87 17.79 -19.89
C GLN A 132 -12.18 18.44 -20.36
N GLU A 133 -13.29 17.72 -20.30
CA GLU A 133 -14.64 18.22 -20.64
C GLU A 133 -15.10 19.36 -19.70
N TYR A 134 -14.58 19.39 -18.46
CA TYR A 134 -14.95 20.35 -17.44
C TYR A 134 -13.73 21.06 -16.85
N ASP A 135 -13.88 22.35 -16.58
CA ASP A 135 -13.00 23.05 -15.65
C ASP A 135 -13.25 22.55 -14.23
N TRP A 136 -12.19 22.08 -13.57
CA TRP A 136 -12.23 21.56 -12.21
C TRP A 136 -11.89 22.66 -11.22
N ASP A 137 -12.70 22.81 -10.17
CA ASP A 137 -12.33 23.70 -9.06
C ASP A 137 -11.31 23.00 -8.14
N ARG A 138 -11.52 21.71 -7.89
CA ARG A 138 -10.68 20.87 -7.03
C ARG A 138 -10.36 19.53 -7.68
N ILE A 139 -9.10 19.11 -7.64
CA ILE A 139 -8.68 17.75 -7.96
C ILE A 139 -8.03 17.12 -6.73
N VAL A 140 -8.44 15.91 -6.39
CA VAL A 140 -7.87 15.11 -5.31
C VAL A 140 -7.34 13.80 -5.89
N LEU A 141 -6.08 13.51 -5.63
CA LEU A 141 -5.43 12.25 -6.00
C LEU A 141 -5.36 11.35 -4.78
N ASP A 142 -6.10 10.24 -4.79
CA ASP A 142 -5.99 9.19 -3.77
C ASP A 142 -4.92 8.18 -4.16
N GLU A 143 -4.11 7.75 -3.20
CA GLU A 143 -2.89 6.95 -3.45
C GLU A 143 -1.96 7.63 -4.47
N ALA A 144 -1.66 8.92 -4.21
CA ALA A 144 -0.90 9.79 -5.10
C ALA A 144 0.49 9.24 -5.47
N HIS A 145 1.06 8.31 -4.70
CA HIS A 145 2.31 7.61 -5.02
C HIS A 145 2.31 6.94 -6.42
N ARG A 146 1.15 6.71 -7.04
CA ARG A 146 1.03 6.27 -8.44
C ARG A 146 1.61 7.25 -9.46
N ILE A 147 1.68 8.54 -9.16
CA ILE A 147 2.21 9.56 -10.06
C ILE A 147 3.66 9.96 -9.76
N ARG A 148 4.36 9.28 -8.84
CA ARG A 148 5.74 9.61 -8.42
C ARG A 148 6.73 9.81 -9.58
N ASN A 149 6.56 9.05 -10.66
CA ASN A 149 7.37 9.21 -11.86
C ASN A 149 6.60 10.04 -12.90
N SER A 150 6.99 11.32 -13.00
CA SER A 150 6.39 12.30 -13.92
C SER A 150 6.51 11.92 -15.41
N LYS A 151 7.42 11.00 -15.76
CA LYS A 151 7.63 10.52 -17.14
C LYS A 151 6.67 9.39 -17.54
N THR A 152 5.94 8.81 -16.59
CA THR A 152 4.94 7.78 -16.89
C THR A 152 3.74 8.38 -17.60
N ILE A 153 3.05 7.58 -18.43
CA ILE A 153 1.82 8.02 -19.12
C ILE A 153 0.77 8.51 -18.11
N THR A 154 0.66 7.83 -16.97
CA THR A 154 -0.21 8.25 -15.86
C THR A 154 0.19 9.61 -15.29
N GLY A 155 1.47 9.81 -14.97
CA GLY A 155 1.99 11.09 -14.49
C GLY A 155 1.73 12.23 -15.49
N LEU A 156 2.08 12.02 -16.76
CA LEU A 156 1.84 12.97 -17.84
C LEU A 156 0.35 13.31 -18.01
N SER A 157 -0.54 12.33 -17.87
CA SER A 157 -1.98 12.54 -18.01
C SER A 157 -2.56 13.34 -16.84
N VAL A 158 -2.10 13.09 -15.62
CA VAL A 158 -2.52 13.83 -14.42
C VAL A 158 -2.00 15.28 -14.44
N HIS A 159 -0.77 15.50 -14.88
CA HIS A 159 -0.17 16.85 -15.00
C HIS A 159 -0.86 17.75 -16.03
N ARG A 160 -1.60 17.17 -16.98
CA ARG A 160 -2.41 17.91 -17.95
C ARG A 160 -3.75 18.41 -17.40
N LEU A 161 -4.13 17.99 -16.20
CA LEU A 161 -5.37 18.44 -15.57
C LEU A 161 -5.16 19.78 -14.87
N VAL A 162 -6.07 20.72 -15.15
CA VAL A 162 -6.06 22.06 -14.60
C VAL A 162 -7.13 22.18 -13.53
N ALA A 163 -6.77 22.71 -12.37
CA ALA A 163 -7.68 23.04 -11.28
C ALA A 163 -7.09 24.12 -10.38
N THR A 164 -7.97 24.84 -9.67
CA THR A 164 -7.57 25.84 -8.67
C THR A 164 -6.99 25.16 -7.44
N TYR A 165 -7.64 24.12 -6.93
CA TYR A 165 -7.23 23.38 -5.73
C TYR A 165 -6.73 21.98 -6.09
N LYS A 166 -5.53 21.63 -5.64
CA LYS A 166 -4.91 20.34 -5.98
C LYS A 166 -4.35 19.63 -4.76
N TRP A 167 -4.88 18.45 -4.48
CA TRP A 167 -4.55 17.66 -3.29
C TRP A 167 -3.97 16.30 -3.65
N CYS A 168 -2.87 15.93 -3.01
CA CYS A 168 -2.28 14.60 -3.06
C CYS A 168 -2.52 13.90 -1.73
N LEU A 169 -3.25 12.79 -1.73
CA LEU A 169 -3.44 11.94 -0.57
C LEU A 169 -2.52 10.72 -0.71
N THR A 170 -1.58 10.54 0.21
CA THR A 170 -0.71 9.36 0.21
C THR A 170 -0.12 9.13 1.59
N ALA A 171 -0.22 7.92 2.14
CA ALA A 171 0.48 7.62 3.39
C ALA A 171 2.00 7.47 3.19
N THR A 172 2.44 7.35 1.94
CA THR A 172 3.80 7.00 1.55
C THR A 172 4.28 8.00 0.48
N PRO A 173 4.52 9.27 0.87
CA PRO A 173 4.90 10.31 -0.09
C PRO A 173 6.22 9.97 -0.79
N ILE A 174 7.22 9.50 -0.04
CA ILE A 174 8.50 9.05 -0.61
C ILE A 174 8.60 7.53 -0.53
N VAL A 175 9.02 6.91 -1.62
CA VAL A 175 9.17 5.46 -1.69
C VAL A 175 10.61 5.07 -2.01
N ASN A 176 11.24 5.75 -2.98
CA ASN A 176 12.58 5.40 -3.45
C ASN A 176 13.56 6.56 -3.32
N THR A 177 13.20 7.75 -3.78
CA THR A 177 14.07 8.94 -3.78
C THR A 177 13.25 10.20 -3.50
N LEU A 178 13.92 11.30 -3.14
CA LEU A 178 13.25 12.60 -3.00
C LEU A 178 12.62 13.10 -4.31
N ASP A 179 13.06 12.58 -5.46
CA ASP A 179 12.46 12.92 -6.77
C ASP A 179 10.99 12.49 -6.86
N ASP A 180 10.56 11.51 -6.06
CA ASP A 180 9.15 11.11 -5.96
C ASP A 180 8.26 12.33 -5.59
N ALA A 181 8.73 13.21 -4.69
CA ALA A 181 8.00 14.40 -4.27
C ALA A 181 7.96 15.51 -5.32
N VAL A 182 8.96 15.57 -6.22
CA VAL A 182 9.00 16.56 -7.32
C VAL A 182 7.75 16.41 -8.18
N SER A 183 7.30 15.19 -8.44
CA SER A 183 6.08 14.95 -9.21
C SER A 183 4.83 15.49 -8.50
N TYR A 184 4.71 15.36 -7.18
CA TYR A 184 3.55 15.94 -6.48
C TYR A 184 3.58 17.46 -6.49
N LEU A 185 4.74 18.07 -6.26
CA LEU A 185 4.90 19.52 -6.28
C LEU A 185 4.55 20.08 -7.67
N MET A 186 4.99 19.40 -8.75
CA MET A 186 4.63 19.77 -10.12
C MET A 186 3.12 19.71 -10.33
N PHE A 187 2.47 18.63 -9.87
CA PHE A 187 1.02 18.50 -10.00
C PHE A 187 0.29 19.63 -9.28
N ILE A 188 0.68 19.90 -8.03
CA ILE A 188 0.07 20.91 -7.17
C ILE A 188 0.23 22.32 -7.77
N GLY A 189 1.29 22.57 -8.54
CA GLY A 189 1.48 23.81 -9.32
C GLY A 189 2.72 24.62 -8.96
N PHE A 190 3.69 24.02 -8.26
CA PHE A 190 4.96 24.68 -7.97
C PHE A 190 5.80 24.89 -9.24
N PRO A 191 6.53 26.01 -9.36
CA PRO A 191 7.37 26.30 -10.51
C PRO A 191 8.62 25.41 -10.49
N ILE A 192 8.57 24.29 -11.20
CA ILE A 192 9.67 23.31 -11.26
C ILE A 192 10.24 23.30 -12.67
N ASP A 193 11.49 23.75 -12.79
CA ASP A 193 12.18 23.87 -14.08
C ASP A 193 12.68 22.53 -14.61
N THR A 194 13.14 21.64 -13.71
CA THR A 194 13.70 20.33 -14.07
C THR A 194 12.88 19.20 -13.47
N PRO A 195 11.94 18.62 -14.25
CA PRO A 195 11.13 17.49 -13.80
C PRO A 195 11.98 16.28 -13.39
N GLY A 196 11.71 15.76 -12.19
CA GLY A 196 12.32 14.53 -11.68
C GLY A 196 13.75 14.69 -11.16
N SER A 197 14.19 15.91 -10.87
CA SER A 197 15.42 16.17 -10.10
C SER A 197 15.09 17.00 -8.87
N TRP A 198 15.43 16.48 -7.69
CA TRP A 198 15.30 17.22 -6.43
C TRP A 198 16.21 18.45 -6.39
N SER A 199 15.69 19.54 -5.82
CA SER A 199 16.43 20.76 -5.49
C SER A 199 16.22 21.12 -4.01
N PRO A 200 17.25 21.58 -3.27
CA PRO A 200 17.12 21.94 -1.86
C PRO A 200 16.01 22.96 -1.57
N GLN A 201 15.70 23.86 -2.51
CA GLN A 201 14.63 24.86 -2.35
C GLN A 201 13.25 24.21 -2.11
N TYR A 202 13.02 23.02 -2.69
CA TYR A 202 11.74 22.31 -2.60
C TYR A 202 11.43 21.85 -1.17
N GLN A 203 12.45 21.70 -0.31
CA GLN A 203 12.25 21.37 1.09
C GLN A 203 11.40 22.42 1.82
N SER A 204 11.62 23.71 1.52
CA SER A 204 10.82 24.80 2.11
C SER A 204 9.37 24.76 1.66
N TRP A 205 9.14 24.39 0.40
CA TRP A 205 7.81 24.24 -0.19
C TRP A 205 7.07 23.06 0.43
N VAL A 206 7.73 21.90 0.57
CA VAL A 206 7.16 20.74 1.26
C VAL A 206 6.72 21.12 2.67
N ARG A 207 7.58 21.81 3.44
CA ARG A 207 7.22 22.30 4.79
C ARG A 207 6.02 23.25 4.82
N GLY A 208 5.67 23.89 3.72
CA GLY A 208 4.52 24.79 3.63
C GLY A 208 3.22 24.14 3.18
N CYS A 209 3.29 22.95 2.56
CA CYS A 209 2.13 22.30 1.93
C CYS A 209 1.98 20.81 2.26
N PHE A 210 2.73 20.29 3.23
CA PHE A 210 2.69 18.88 3.64
C PHE A 210 2.24 18.74 5.08
N LEU A 211 1.18 17.96 5.30
CA LEU A 211 0.71 17.54 6.61
C LEU A 211 0.70 16.02 6.66
N ALA A 212 1.43 15.43 7.59
CA ALA A 212 1.48 14.00 7.82
C ALA A 212 1.57 13.71 9.32
N ARG A 213 0.75 12.77 9.77
CA ARG A 213 0.72 12.30 11.15
C ARG A 213 0.78 10.78 11.21
N LYS A 214 1.35 10.27 12.29
CA LYS A 214 1.38 8.84 12.57
C LYS A 214 0.23 8.42 13.47
N MET A 215 -0.16 7.16 13.38
CA MET A 215 -1.32 6.63 14.11
C MET A 215 -1.16 6.76 15.62
N PHE A 216 0.05 6.57 16.13
CA PHE A 216 0.35 6.68 17.57
C PHE A 216 0.37 8.13 18.09
N GLU A 217 0.40 9.12 17.19
CA GLU A 217 0.41 10.55 17.55
C GLU A 217 -1.02 11.11 17.66
N CYS A 218 -2.03 10.33 17.27
CA CYS A 218 -3.42 10.79 17.15
C CYS A 218 -4.33 10.12 18.16
N ASP A 219 -5.20 10.91 18.82
CA ASP A 219 -6.29 10.36 19.60
C ASP A 219 -7.30 9.63 18.68
N PRO A 220 -7.82 8.46 19.08
CA PRO A 220 -8.84 7.79 18.29
C PRO A 220 -10.13 8.64 18.25
N PRO A 221 -10.93 8.53 17.18
CA PRO A 221 -12.25 9.17 17.13
C PRO A 221 -13.12 8.71 18.33
N ALA A 222 -13.97 9.61 18.84
CA ALA A 222 -14.83 9.32 19.98
C ALA A 222 -15.63 8.00 19.80
N GLY A 223 -15.47 7.07 20.76
CA GLY A 223 -16.12 5.75 20.74
C GLY A 223 -15.36 4.65 19.98
N LEU A 224 -14.21 4.96 19.39
CA LEU A 224 -13.30 3.98 18.79
C LEU A 224 -12.00 3.90 19.60
N THR A 225 -11.33 2.76 19.54
CA THR A 225 -10.01 2.57 20.15
C THR A 225 -8.95 2.49 19.06
N LEU A 226 -7.77 3.04 19.34
CA LEU A 226 -6.59 2.72 18.55
C LEU A 226 -6.35 1.19 18.62
N PRO A 227 -5.84 0.59 17.55
CA PRO A 227 -5.40 -0.80 17.63
C PRO A 227 -4.30 -0.90 18.70
N PRO A 228 -4.27 -1.97 19.50
CA PRO A 228 -3.15 -2.23 20.39
C PRO A 228 -1.85 -2.37 19.59
N THR A 229 -0.72 -2.01 20.20
CA THR A 229 0.61 -2.14 19.59
C THR A 229 0.84 -3.59 19.15
N PRO A 230 1.23 -3.84 17.89
CA PRO A 230 1.49 -5.20 17.42
C PRO A 230 2.75 -5.77 18.09
N GLU A 231 2.74 -7.07 18.35
CA GLU A 231 3.93 -7.81 18.77
C GLU A 231 4.65 -8.34 17.53
N VAL A 232 5.91 -7.96 17.36
CA VAL A 232 6.69 -8.28 16.16
C VAL A 232 7.76 -9.31 16.51
N HIS A 233 7.64 -10.48 15.90
CA HIS A 233 8.57 -11.61 16.05
C HIS A 233 9.41 -11.74 14.78
N LYS A 234 10.73 -11.63 14.90
CA LYS A 234 11.68 -11.90 13.82
C LYS A 234 12.27 -13.28 14.05
N LEU A 235 11.88 -14.25 13.22
CA LEU A 235 12.28 -15.65 13.37
C LEU A 235 13.37 -15.97 12.34
N ASP A 236 14.55 -16.26 12.85
CA ASP A 236 15.67 -16.78 12.09
C ASP A 236 15.61 -18.31 12.11
N LEU A 237 15.42 -18.90 10.92
CA LEU A 237 15.14 -20.31 10.76
C LEU A 237 16.37 -21.05 10.25
N GLU A 238 16.85 -21.98 11.05
CA GLU A 238 17.83 -22.99 10.64
C GLU A 238 17.15 -24.11 9.85
N PHE A 239 17.86 -24.69 8.88
CA PHE A 239 17.36 -25.85 8.14
C PHE A 239 17.21 -27.05 9.07
N THR A 240 16.06 -27.70 9.00
CA THR A 240 15.77 -28.95 9.72
C THR A 240 15.99 -30.16 8.83
N ASN A 241 15.90 -29.98 7.51
CA ASN A 241 16.02 -31.02 6.51
C ASN A 241 17.33 -30.86 5.71
N GLU A 242 18.23 -31.83 5.84
CA GLU A 242 19.51 -31.84 5.12
C GLU A 242 19.35 -31.82 3.59
N ASP A 243 18.29 -32.44 3.06
CA ASP A 243 18.08 -32.49 1.61
C ASP A 243 17.68 -31.11 1.08
N GLU A 244 16.85 -30.37 1.84
CA GLU A 244 16.51 -28.98 1.53
C GLU A 244 17.78 -28.12 1.56
N GLU A 245 18.60 -28.25 2.61
CA GLU A 245 19.83 -27.48 2.78
C GLU A 245 20.84 -27.74 1.65
N LYS A 246 21.03 -28.99 1.25
CA LYS A 246 21.91 -29.37 0.13
C LYS A 246 21.44 -28.76 -1.19
N ILE A 247 20.14 -28.85 -1.49
CA ILE A 247 19.56 -28.29 -2.71
C ILE A 247 19.66 -26.76 -2.70
N TYR A 248 19.30 -26.13 -1.58
CA TYR A 248 19.37 -24.69 -1.37
C TYR A 248 20.80 -24.18 -1.59
N SER A 249 21.77 -24.77 -0.90
CA SER A 249 23.18 -24.38 -0.96
C SER A 249 23.78 -24.60 -2.36
N GLY A 250 23.40 -25.69 -3.04
CA GLY A 250 23.82 -25.95 -4.42
C GLY A 250 23.32 -24.89 -5.41
N ILE A 251 22.05 -24.50 -5.30
CA ILE A 251 21.46 -23.44 -6.14
C ILE A 251 22.09 -22.08 -5.80
N LEU A 252 22.26 -21.78 -4.50
CA LEU A 252 22.79 -20.52 -4.01
C LEU A 252 24.22 -20.29 -4.52
N ASN A 253 25.11 -21.27 -4.38
CA ASN A 253 26.50 -21.19 -4.85
C ASN A 253 26.57 -20.87 -6.36
N ASN A 254 25.72 -21.50 -7.18
CA ASN A 254 25.66 -21.22 -8.61
C ASN A 254 25.21 -19.78 -8.89
N LEU A 255 24.14 -19.32 -8.20
CA LEU A 255 23.63 -17.96 -8.35
C LEU A 255 24.65 -16.91 -7.90
N GLU A 256 25.40 -17.17 -6.82
CA GLU A 256 26.47 -16.27 -6.36
C GLU A 256 27.61 -16.14 -7.36
N HIS A 257 28.05 -17.25 -7.97
CA HIS A 257 29.05 -17.19 -9.03
C HIS A 257 28.58 -16.37 -10.23
N GLN A 258 27.30 -16.51 -10.62
CA GLN A 258 26.71 -15.69 -11.67
C GLN A 258 26.63 -14.22 -11.25
N TRP A 259 26.30 -13.93 -10.00
CA TRP A 259 26.22 -12.58 -9.45
C TRP A 259 27.56 -11.86 -9.50
N ARG A 260 28.64 -12.51 -9.04
CA ARG A 260 30.00 -11.94 -9.06
C ARG A 260 30.45 -11.63 -10.49
N ARG A 261 30.20 -12.54 -11.44
CA ARG A 261 30.47 -12.31 -12.87
C ARG A 261 29.67 -11.12 -13.43
N ALA A 262 28.39 -11.02 -13.06
CA ALA A 262 27.53 -9.91 -13.49
C ALA A 262 27.87 -8.58 -12.79
N GLN A 263 28.54 -8.58 -11.64
CA GLN A 263 29.07 -7.36 -11.02
C GLN A 263 30.35 -6.89 -11.69
N ALA A 264 31.25 -7.82 -12.06
CA ALA A 264 32.48 -7.48 -12.77
C ALA A 264 32.20 -6.88 -14.17
N ASN A 265 31.08 -7.26 -14.78
CA ASN A 265 30.66 -6.75 -16.07
C ASN A 265 29.79 -5.49 -15.95
N GLY A 266 30.16 -4.44 -16.69
CA GLY A 266 29.37 -3.21 -16.82
C GLY A 266 28.23 -3.31 -17.85
N GLY A 267 27.32 -2.34 -17.83
CA GLY A 267 26.32 -2.15 -18.88
C GLY A 267 24.93 -2.74 -18.62
N LYS A 268 24.01 -2.51 -19.57
CA LYS A 268 22.57 -2.84 -19.45
C LYS A 268 22.32 -4.34 -19.34
N ALA A 269 23.04 -5.17 -20.10
CA ALA A 269 22.90 -6.62 -20.09
C ALA A 269 23.25 -7.21 -18.71
N ALA A 270 24.36 -6.77 -18.12
CA ALA A 270 24.76 -7.16 -16.77
C ALA A 270 23.75 -6.70 -15.71
N ALA A 271 23.16 -5.49 -15.86
CA ALA A 271 22.10 -5.02 -14.97
C ALA A 271 20.83 -5.90 -15.04
N LEU A 272 20.40 -6.29 -16.25
CA LEU A 272 19.27 -7.21 -16.42
C LEU A 272 19.56 -8.59 -15.82
N GLN A 273 20.79 -9.10 -16.02
CA GLN A 273 21.22 -10.37 -15.43
C GLN A 273 21.20 -10.32 -13.90
N ARG A 274 21.66 -9.21 -13.29
CA ARG A 274 21.59 -9.01 -11.83
C ARG A 274 20.14 -9.03 -11.33
N LEU A 275 19.21 -8.36 -12.00
CA LEU A 275 17.79 -8.39 -11.62
C LEU A 275 17.20 -9.80 -11.71
N ALA A 276 17.56 -10.57 -12.74
CA ALA A 276 17.14 -11.96 -12.87
C ALA A 276 17.69 -12.82 -11.72
N ILE A 277 18.97 -12.67 -11.36
CA ILE A 277 19.59 -13.41 -10.24
C ILE A 277 18.90 -13.06 -8.91
N LEU A 278 18.65 -11.78 -8.63
CA LEU A 278 17.92 -11.36 -7.42
C LEU A 278 16.52 -11.98 -7.35
N LEU A 279 15.79 -12.03 -8.48
CA LEU A 279 14.51 -12.72 -8.53
C LEU A 279 14.65 -14.21 -8.16
N ARG A 280 15.67 -14.90 -8.68
CA ARG A 280 15.92 -16.32 -8.40
C ARG A 280 16.29 -16.56 -6.94
N LEU A 281 17.18 -15.75 -6.37
CA LEU A 281 17.55 -15.84 -4.96
C LEU A 281 16.33 -15.70 -4.05
N ARG A 282 15.43 -14.75 -4.36
CA ARG A 282 14.17 -14.58 -3.61
C ARG A 282 13.23 -15.78 -3.71
N GLN A 283 13.15 -16.43 -4.87
CA GLN A 283 12.34 -17.64 -5.03
C GLN A 283 12.88 -18.79 -4.16
N VAL A 284 14.20 -19.01 -4.20
CA VAL A 284 14.87 -20.07 -3.45
C VAL A 284 14.78 -19.84 -1.94
N SER A 285 14.89 -18.59 -1.47
CA SER A 285 14.71 -18.21 -0.05
C SER A 285 13.31 -18.54 0.50
N VAL A 286 12.28 -18.55 -0.34
CA VAL A 286 10.91 -18.88 0.09
C VAL A 286 10.70 -20.38 0.11
N ASN A 287 10.94 -21.04 -1.02
CA ASN A 287 10.84 -22.48 -1.19
C ASN A 287 11.62 -22.88 -2.46
N PRO A 288 12.56 -23.85 -2.39
CA PRO A 288 13.32 -24.31 -3.56
C PRO A 288 12.43 -24.72 -4.75
N GLN A 289 11.27 -25.31 -4.50
CA GLN A 289 10.34 -25.75 -5.55
C GLN A 289 9.77 -24.58 -6.37
N VAL A 290 9.60 -23.39 -5.77
CA VAL A 290 9.18 -22.18 -6.50
C VAL A 290 10.21 -21.79 -7.56
N TYR A 291 11.49 -21.91 -7.23
CA TYR A 291 12.58 -21.69 -8.18
C TYR A 291 12.62 -22.76 -9.26
N ILE A 292 12.53 -24.04 -8.87
CA ILE A 292 12.57 -25.20 -9.79
C ILE A 292 11.44 -25.10 -10.82
N ASN A 293 10.19 -24.95 -10.38
CA ASN A 293 9.04 -24.82 -11.28
C ASN A 293 9.19 -23.61 -12.22
N ALA A 294 9.75 -22.52 -11.72
CA ALA A 294 9.96 -21.31 -12.52
C ALA A 294 11.11 -21.46 -13.54
N ARG A 295 12.08 -22.35 -13.31
CA ARG A 295 13.14 -22.70 -14.26
C ARG A 295 12.70 -23.73 -15.29
N GLN A 296 11.92 -24.74 -14.89
CA GLN A 296 11.35 -25.73 -15.80
C GLN A 296 10.48 -25.12 -16.91
N ARG A 297 9.85 -23.96 -16.63
CA ARG A 297 9.06 -23.19 -17.61
C ARG A 297 9.90 -22.35 -18.58
N GLU A 298 11.20 -22.19 -18.36
CA GLU A 298 12.08 -21.45 -19.28
C GLU A 298 12.49 -22.35 -20.46
N ASN A 299 12.86 -21.73 -21.59
CA ASN A 299 13.25 -22.46 -22.82
C ASN A 299 14.38 -23.48 -22.63
N PHE A 300 15.25 -23.29 -21.63
CA PHE A 300 16.37 -24.19 -21.33
C PHE A 300 16.07 -25.17 -20.18
N GLY A 301 14.91 -25.05 -19.55
CA GLY A 301 14.45 -25.90 -18.45
C GLY A 301 15.31 -25.83 -17.18
N TYR A 302 15.05 -26.79 -16.27
CA TYR A 302 15.86 -27.06 -15.09
C TYR A 302 16.35 -28.50 -15.14
N LEU A 303 17.66 -28.70 -15.06
CA LEU A 303 18.31 -30.03 -15.07
C LEU A 303 18.90 -30.41 -13.71
N GLY A 304 18.58 -29.65 -12.66
CA GLY A 304 19.06 -29.91 -11.30
C GLY A 304 18.16 -30.87 -10.53
N PRO A 305 18.50 -31.14 -9.25
CA PRO A 305 17.72 -32.04 -8.40
C PRO A 305 16.33 -31.49 -8.11
N GLU A 306 15.31 -32.34 -8.13
CA GLU A 306 13.96 -31.99 -7.68
C GLU A 306 13.91 -31.92 -6.15
N PHE A 307 13.07 -31.02 -5.63
CA PHE A 307 12.83 -30.92 -4.19
C PHE A 307 11.44 -31.51 -3.88
N ILE A 308 11.42 -32.61 -3.14
CA ILE A 308 10.18 -33.29 -2.75
C ILE A 308 10.05 -33.17 -1.23
N GLY A 309 9.34 -32.15 -0.78
CA GLY A 309 9.11 -31.93 0.65
C GLY A 309 8.59 -30.52 0.97
N PRO A 310 8.17 -30.28 2.22
CA PRO A 310 7.89 -28.94 2.70
C PRO A 310 9.19 -28.17 2.91
N SER A 311 9.18 -26.87 2.64
CA SER A 311 10.33 -26.01 2.99
C SER A 311 10.30 -25.67 4.48
N ARG A 312 11.47 -25.37 5.06
CA ARG A 312 11.60 -24.96 6.47
C ARG A 312 10.65 -23.82 6.85
N LYS A 313 10.44 -22.85 5.96
CA LYS A 313 9.48 -21.74 6.15
C LYS A 313 8.04 -22.24 6.21
N PHE A 314 7.66 -23.21 5.38
CA PHE A 314 6.31 -23.77 5.38
C PHE A 314 6.06 -24.58 6.64
N GLU A 315 7.05 -25.37 7.08
CA GLU A 315 7.00 -26.10 8.35
C GLU A 315 6.80 -25.14 9.53
N GLU A 316 7.56 -24.04 9.56
CA GLU A 316 7.43 -23.04 10.63
C GLU A 316 6.03 -22.41 10.66
N ILE A 317 5.48 -22.06 9.49
CA ILE A 317 4.11 -21.53 9.39
C ILE A 317 3.12 -22.53 9.99
N ALA A 318 3.23 -23.82 9.62
CA ALA A 318 2.34 -24.85 10.15
C ALA A 318 2.51 -25.03 11.66
N ASN A 319 3.74 -24.96 12.18
CA ASN A 319 4.01 -25.04 13.63
C ASN A 319 3.40 -23.86 14.38
N LEU A 320 3.57 -22.62 13.90
CA LEU A 320 2.97 -21.43 14.51
C LEU A 320 1.43 -21.53 14.57
N ILE A 321 0.80 -21.98 13.48
CA ILE A 321 -0.65 -22.15 13.43
C ILE A 321 -1.11 -23.28 14.37
N LYS A 322 -0.34 -24.38 14.42
CA LYS A 322 -0.60 -25.51 15.31
C LYS A 322 -0.49 -25.13 16.78
N ASP A 323 0.53 -24.37 17.15
CA ASP A 323 0.75 -23.93 18.54
C ASP A 323 -0.41 -23.07 19.04
N ASP A 324 -0.88 -22.14 18.20
CA ASP A 324 -2.08 -21.34 18.51
C ASP A 324 -3.35 -22.18 18.53
N SER A 325 -3.44 -23.27 17.76
CA SER A 325 -4.61 -24.16 17.79
C SER A 325 -4.81 -24.81 19.17
N TYR A 326 -3.73 -25.06 19.92
CA TYR A 326 -3.79 -25.62 21.28
C TYR A 326 -4.36 -24.64 22.31
N SER A 327 -4.39 -23.34 22.02
CA SER A 327 -5.01 -22.35 22.89
C SER A 327 -6.54 -22.48 22.99
N GLY A 328 -7.16 -23.27 22.10
CA GLY A 328 -8.61 -23.46 22.02
C GLY A 328 -9.35 -22.27 21.38
N ARG A 329 -8.63 -21.24 20.94
CA ARG A 329 -9.17 -20.07 20.27
C ARG A 329 -8.97 -20.15 18.75
N SER A 330 -10.03 -19.91 17.99
CA SER A 330 -9.94 -19.71 16.53
C SER A 330 -9.34 -18.34 16.23
N HIS A 331 -8.17 -18.34 15.58
CA HIS A 331 -7.50 -17.14 15.09
C HIS A 331 -7.64 -17.00 13.58
N GLY A 332 -7.51 -15.76 13.12
CA GLY A 332 -7.46 -15.46 11.70
C GLY A 332 -6.03 -15.19 11.28
N TRP A 333 -5.51 -15.98 10.33
CA TRP A 333 -4.17 -15.85 9.79
C TRP A 333 -4.13 -15.17 8.43
N ILE A 334 -3.30 -14.13 8.28
CA ILE A 334 -2.91 -13.57 6.99
C ILE A 334 -1.47 -13.97 6.71
N ILE A 335 -1.24 -14.60 5.56
CA ILE A 335 0.11 -14.91 5.09
C ILE A 335 0.36 -14.11 3.82
N PHE A 336 1.33 -13.20 3.90
CA PHE A 336 1.76 -12.40 2.76
C PHE A 336 2.83 -13.14 1.98
N CYS A 337 2.44 -13.59 0.79
CA CYS A 337 3.29 -14.27 -0.17
C CYS A 337 3.78 -13.30 -1.25
N GLN A 338 4.94 -13.59 -1.84
CA GLN A 338 5.49 -12.82 -2.97
C GLN A 338 5.05 -13.38 -4.31
N PHE A 339 5.04 -14.71 -4.43
CA PHE A 339 4.83 -15.41 -5.69
C PHE A 339 3.47 -16.11 -5.71
N ARG A 340 2.85 -16.23 -6.90
CA ARG A 340 1.62 -17.02 -7.05
C ARG A 340 1.87 -18.51 -6.80
N GLU A 341 2.99 -19.01 -7.29
CA GLU A 341 3.40 -20.41 -7.09
C GLU A 341 3.51 -20.76 -5.60
N GLU A 342 4.07 -19.84 -4.80
CA GLU A 342 4.18 -19.96 -3.36
C GLU A 342 2.81 -20.11 -2.69
N ILE A 343 1.82 -19.31 -3.10
CA ILE A 343 0.44 -19.39 -2.61
C ILE A 343 -0.13 -20.79 -2.90
N THR A 344 0.01 -21.28 -4.12
CA THR A 344 -0.51 -22.59 -4.52
C THR A 344 0.12 -23.72 -3.70
N LEU A 345 1.45 -23.72 -3.55
CA LEU A 345 2.17 -24.76 -2.80
C LEU A 345 1.83 -24.71 -1.31
N LEU A 346 1.78 -23.50 -0.72
CA LEU A 346 1.47 -23.33 0.69
C LEU A 346 0.02 -23.74 0.99
N ARG A 347 -0.92 -23.45 0.08
CA ARG A 347 -2.30 -23.91 0.22
C ARG A 347 -2.39 -25.42 0.29
N GLN A 348 -1.80 -26.12 -0.68
CA GLN A 348 -1.82 -27.59 -0.73
C GLN A 348 -1.20 -28.19 0.53
N TYR A 349 -0.13 -27.58 1.03
CA TYR A 349 0.52 -28.00 2.27
C TYR A 349 -0.37 -27.78 3.50
N LEU A 350 -1.01 -26.61 3.63
CA LEU A 350 -1.85 -26.28 4.79
C LEU A 350 -3.17 -27.07 4.82
N GLU A 351 -3.80 -27.32 3.67
CA GLU A 351 -5.06 -28.08 3.58
C GLU A 351 -4.90 -29.55 4.02
N ALA A 352 -3.67 -30.07 4.11
CA ALA A 352 -3.41 -31.42 4.61
C ALA A 352 -3.56 -31.55 6.14
N PHE A 353 -3.60 -30.45 6.89
CA PHE A 353 -3.65 -30.46 8.34
C PHE A 353 -5.07 -30.33 8.89
N ASN A 354 -5.36 -31.09 9.95
CA ASN A 354 -6.68 -31.15 10.58
C ASN A 354 -7.02 -29.94 11.47
N PHE A 355 -6.03 -29.11 11.84
CA PHE A 355 -6.22 -27.88 12.61
C PHE A 355 -6.49 -26.66 11.71
N ILE A 356 -6.40 -26.84 10.39
CA ILE A 356 -6.67 -25.80 9.40
C ILE A 356 -8.14 -25.88 8.99
N GLY A 357 -8.81 -24.74 9.01
CA GLY A 357 -10.18 -24.57 8.54
C GLY A 357 -10.19 -24.18 7.07
N LYS A 358 -10.69 -22.99 6.77
CA LYS A 358 -10.79 -22.50 5.39
C LYS A 358 -9.48 -21.82 4.98
N VAL A 359 -8.85 -22.32 3.92
CA VAL A 359 -7.74 -21.64 3.24
C VAL A 359 -8.29 -20.87 2.05
N ARG A 360 -8.13 -19.54 2.07
CA ARG A 360 -8.58 -18.63 1.01
C ARG A 360 -7.39 -17.97 0.34
N GLU A 361 -7.54 -17.63 -0.94
CA GLU A 361 -6.50 -16.96 -1.72
C GLU A 361 -6.94 -15.55 -2.13
N TYR A 362 -5.97 -14.65 -2.26
CA TYR A 362 -6.15 -13.34 -2.85
C TYR A 362 -4.91 -12.95 -3.67
N HIS A 363 -4.99 -13.10 -4.99
CA HIS A 363 -3.87 -12.81 -5.89
C HIS A 363 -4.31 -12.14 -7.21
N GLY A 364 -3.35 -11.55 -7.92
CA GLY A 364 -3.60 -10.78 -9.14
C GLY A 364 -4.25 -11.55 -10.30
N GLY A 365 -4.16 -12.88 -10.31
CA GLY A 365 -4.79 -13.75 -11.31
C GLY A 365 -6.28 -14.06 -11.09
N MET A 366 -6.89 -13.66 -9.96
CA MET A 366 -8.31 -13.89 -9.69
C MET A 366 -9.17 -12.81 -10.33
N SER A 367 -10.38 -13.18 -10.73
CA SER A 367 -11.44 -12.25 -11.17
C SER A 367 -11.90 -11.34 -10.03
N MET A 368 -12.60 -10.25 -10.35
CA MET A 368 -13.09 -9.31 -9.34
C MET A 368 -14.14 -9.96 -8.43
N ASP A 369 -14.98 -10.85 -8.97
CA ASP A 369 -16.03 -11.54 -8.21
C ASP A 369 -15.44 -12.55 -7.22
N GLU A 370 -14.43 -13.33 -7.65
CA GLU A 370 -13.71 -14.24 -6.76
C GLU A 370 -12.99 -13.48 -5.63
N ARG A 371 -12.40 -12.32 -5.93
CA ARG A 371 -11.77 -11.47 -4.90
C ARG A 371 -12.78 -10.94 -3.90
N ASN A 372 -13.94 -10.48 -4.37
CA ASN A 372 -15.01 -10.01 -3.48
C ASN A 372 -15.54 -11.15 -2.60
N ALA A 373 -15.76 -12.33 -3.17
CA ALA A 373 -16.20 -13.51 -2.45
C ALA A 373 -15.18 -13.96 -1.39
N ALA A 374 -13.87 -13.90 -1.69
CA ALA A 374 -12.82 -14.21 -0.74
C ALA A 374 -12.83 -13.27 0.48
N VAL A 375 -13.03 -11.96 0.26
CA VAL A 375 -13.08 -10.93 1.31
C VAL A 375 -14.39 -10.95 2.11
N GLU A 376 -15.51 -11.29 1.48
CA GLU A 376 -16.77 -11.42 2.20
C GLU A 376 -16.79 -12.70 3.04
N GLY A 377 -16.33 -13.80 2.45
CA GLY A 377 -16.19 -15.08 3.14
C GLY A 377 -15.21 -15.02 4.30
N SER A 378 -14.17 -14.19 4.23
CA SER A 378 -13.13 -14.09 5.28
C SER A 378 -13.67 -13.63 6.64
N ARG A 379 -14.84 -12.97 6.68
CA ARG A 379 -15.47 -12.50 7.91
C ARG A 379 -16.02 -13.63 8.78
N THR A 380 -16.17 -14.82 8.23
CA THR A 380 -16.72 -15.99 8.92
C THR A 380 -15.61 -17.01 9.19
N PHE A 381 -15.32 -17.20 10.47
CA PHE A 381 -14.34 -18.16 10.96
C PHE A 381 -14.97 -19.52 11.18
N THR A 382 -14.18 -20.57 10.98
CA THR A 382 -14.58 -21.94 11.30
C THR A 382 -14.33 -22.20 12.79
N GLU A 383 -15.37 -22.56 13.55
CA GLU A 383 -15.24 -22.81 14.98
C GLU A 383 -14.26 -23.96 15.26
N GLY A 384 -13.33 -23.74 16.19
CA GLY A 384 -12.33 -24.72 16.59
C GLY A 384 -11.17 -24.91 15.61
N LEU A 385 -11.20 -24.28 14.44
CA LEU A 385 -10.15 -24.35 13.43
C LEU A 385 -9.53 -22.98 13.14
N GLN A 386 -8.36 -23.01 12.51
CA GLN A 386 -7.61 -21.82 12.12
C GLN A 386 -7.89 -21.51 10.64
N ASP A 387 -8.52 -20.38 10.36
CA ASP A 387 -8.76 -19.94 8.98
C ASP A 387 -7.56 -19.12 8.48
N VAL A 388 -7.14 -19.40 7.24
CA VAL A 388 -5.95 -18.80 6.63
C VAL A 388 -6.32 -18.05 5.37
N LEU A 389 -5.78 -16.85 5.21
CA LEU A 389 -5.87 -16.04 4.00
C LEU A 389 -4.48 -15.82 3.42
N LEU A 390 -4.24 -16.41 2.26
CA LEU A 390 -3.00 -16.26 1.50
C LEU A 390 -3.13 -15.08 0.55
N ILE A 391 -2.34 -14.02 0.77
CA ILE A 391 -2.41 -12.79 -0.01
C ILE A 391 -1.10 -12.57 -0.74
N GLN A 392 -1.17 -12.33 -2.05
CA GLN A 392 -0.01 -11.82 -2.77
C GLN A 392 0.23 -10.36 -2.35
N LEU A 393 1.41 -10.03 -1.84
CA LEU A 393 1.72 -8.70 -1.27
C LEU A 393 1.33 -7.53 -2.20
N HIS A 394 1.58 -7.66 -3.50
CA HIS A 394 1.19 -6.66 -4.49
C HIS A 394 -0.33 -6.56 -4.74
N ALA A 395 -1.05 -7.67 -4.65
CA ALA A 395 -2.50 -7.68 -4.78
C ALA A 395 -3.17 -7.14 -3.50
N GLY A 396 -2.60 -7.44 -2.34
CA GLY A 396 -3.05 -7.00 -1.02
C GLY A 396 -2.89 -5.49 -0.75
N GLY A 397 -2.11 -4.78 -1.57
CA GLY A 397 -2.00 -3.31 -1.52
C GLY A 397 -3.29 -2.56 -1.88
N THR A 398 -4.29 -3.27 -2.41
CA THR A 398 -5.65 -2.74 -2.64
C THR A 398 -6.39 -2.52 -1.31
N GLY A 399 -7.35 -1.59 -1.24
CA GLY A 399 -8.01 -1.10 -0.01
C GLY A 399 -8.85 -2.10 0.80
N LEU A 400 -8.33 -3.28 1.09
CA LEU A 400 -9.03 -4.37 1.77
C LEU A 400 -9.28 -4.08 3.26
N ASN A 401 -10.40 -4.59 3.77
CA ASN A 401 -10.73 -4.53 5.19
C ASN A 401 -10.32 -5.82 5.92
N LEU A 402 -9.08 -5.80 6.43
CA LEU A 402 -8.35 -6.86 7.12
C LEU A 402 -8.65 -7.07 8.63
N GLN A 403 -9.48 -6.23 9.26
CA GLN A 403 -9.50 -6.03 10.73
C GLN A 403 -9.82 -7.25 11.60
N HIS A 404 -10.40 -8.29 11.03
CA HIS A 404 -10.80 -9.49 11.77
C HIS A 404 -9.65 -10.48 11.95
N TYR A 405 -8.53 -10.27 11.25
CA TYR A 405 -7.32 -11.06 11.38
C TYR A 405 -6.40 -10.50 12.46
N ASP A 406 -5.87 -11.37 13.31
CA ASP A 406 -4.99 -11.04 14.43
C ASP A 406 -3.62 -11.72 14.34
N ARG A 407 -3.39 -12.58 13.36
CA ARG A 407 -2.09 -13.18 13.05
C ARG A 407 -1.66 -12.80 11.64
N VAL A 408 -0.43 -12.29 11.51
CA VAL A 408 0.15 -11.87 10.23
C VAL A 408 1.53 -12.50 10.07
N VAL A 409 1.78 -13.14 8.93
CA VAL A 409 3.07 -13.74 8.60
C VAL A 409 3.60 -13.16 7.29
N PHE A 410 4.87 -12.76 7.28
CA PHE A 410 5.62 -12.41 6.08
C PHE A 410 6.65 -13.50 5.80
N THR A 411 6.50 -14.18 4.66
CA THR A 411 7.40 -15.28 4.25
C THR A 411 8.78 -14.80 3.81
N SER A 412 8.89 -13.53 3.43
CA SER A 412 10.12 -12.94 2.92
C SER A 412 10.03 -11.40 2.90
N PRO A 413 11.17 -10.70 3.04
CA PRO A 413 11.20 -9.24 3.07
C PRO A 413 10.96 -8.61 1.70
N TRP A 414 10.57 -7.33 1.70
CA TRP A 414 10.29 -6.56 0.50
C TRP A 414 11.17 -5.31 0.37
N TRP A 415 11.49 -4.92 -0.87
CA TRP A 415 12.33 -3.77 -1.23
C TRP A 415 11.86 -2.40 -0.73
N THR A 416 10.71 -2.33 -0.08
CA THR A 416 10.04 -1.10 0.31
C THR A 416 9.21 -1.37 1.54
N ALA A 417 9.67 -0.87 2.70
CA ALA A 417 8.97 -0.93 3.97
C ALA A 417 7.52 -0.46 3.88
N ALA A 418 7.29 0.66 3.19
CA ALA A 418 5.97 1.25 2.99
C ALA A 418 4.91 0.28 2.43
N LEU A 419 5.27 -0.68 1.56
CA LEU A 419 4.31 -1.67 1.06
C LEU A 419 3.93 -2.69 2.14
N LEU A 420 4.88 -3.06 2.98
CA LEU A 420 4.67 -3.98 4.10
C LEU A 420 3.84 -3.29 5.20
N ASP A 421 4.16 -2.04 5.52
CA ASP A 421 3.41 -1.22 6.47
C ASP A 421 1.97 -1.00 5.96
N GLN A 422 1.80 -0.80 4.65
CA GLN A 422 0.48 -0.73 4.00
C GLN A 422 -0.30 -2.04 4.12
N ALA A 423 0.37 -3.17 3.93
CA ALA A 423 -0.22 -4.49 4.05
C ALA A 423 -0.63 -4.79 5.50
N LEU A 424 0.24 -4.49 6.47
CA LEU A 424 -0.04 -4.62 7.90
C LEU A 424 -1.18 -3.70 8.34
N GLY A 425 -1.20 -2.45 7.87
CA GLY A 425 -2.27 -1.46 8.14
C GLY A 425 -3.64 -1.86 7.60
N ARG A 426 -3.76 -2.95 6.83
CA ARG A 426 -5.07 -3.55 6.49
C ARG A 426 -5.68 -4.28 7.69
N ALA A 427 -4.86 -4.91 8.53
CA ALA A 427 -5.26 -5.59 9.76
C ALA A 427 -5.15 -4.67 10.99
N LEU A 428 -4.03 -3.93 11.10
CA LEU A 428 -3.74 -2.99 12.17
C LEU A 428 -4.35 -1.61 11.87
N ARG A 429 -5.64 -1.43 12.15
CA ARG A 429 -6.36 -0.15 11.93
C ARG A 429 -7.47 0.04 12.95
N ILE A 430 -7.92 1.28 13.13
CA ILE A 430 -8.93 1.71 14.11
C ILE A 430 -10.13 0.75 14.12
N GLY A 431 -10.44 0.16 15.28
CA GLY A 431 -11.48 -0.86 15.45
C GLY A 431 -10.98 -2.31 15.60
N GLN A 432 -9.70 -2.56 15.35
CA GLN A 432 -9.04 -3.80 15.80
C GLN A 432 -8.96 -3.83 17.32
N LYS A 433 -9.41 -4.92 17.93
CA LYS A 433 -9.48 -5.09 19.39
C LYS A 433 -8.41 -6.04 19.93
N ASN A 434 -7.92 -6.95 19.09
CA ASN A 434 -6.90 -7.93 19.48
C ASN A 434 -5.50 -7.40 19.20
N VAL A 435 -4.53 -7.82 20.03
CA VAL A 435 -3.10 -7.63 19.76
C VAL A 435 -2.74 -8.43 18.52
N VAL A 436 -2.27 -7.75 17.48
CA VAL A 436 -1.86 -8.39 16.23
C VAL A 436 -0.44 -8.93 16.41
N GLN A 437 -0.28 -10.24 16.20
CA GLN A 437 1.03 -10.90 16.20
C GLN A 437 1.58 -10.90 14.77
N VAL A 438 2.78 -10.36 14.58
CA VAL A 438 3.43 -10.22 13.28
C VAL A 438 4.71 -11.04 13.25
N TYR A 439 4.76 -12.06 12.40
CA TYR A 439 5.92 -12.96 12.25
C TYR A 439 6.66 -12.66 10.95
N TRP A 440 7.97 -12.43 11.06
CA TRP A 440 8.89 -12.28 9.94
C TRP A 440 9.79 -13.51 9.86
N LEU A 441 9.62 -14.29 8.80
CA LEU A 441 10.41 -15.50 8.60
C LEU A 441 11.65 -15.18 7.77
N ARG A 442 12.84 -15.42 8.34
CA ARG A 442 14.13 -15.33 7.64
C ARG A 442 14.79 -16.70 7.65
N LEU A 443 15.30 -17.12 6.50
CA LEU A 443 16.10 -18.33 6.44
C LEU A 443 17.54 -17.95 6.83
N GLN A 444 18.10 -18.63 7.82
CA GLN A 444 19.53 -18.55 8.08
C GLN A 444 20.28 -19.22 6.93
N SER A 445 21.35 -18.57 6.52
CA SER A 445 22.22 -19.05 5.45
C SER A 445 23.62 -18.62 5.83
N GLU A 446 24.54 -19.58 5.90
CA GLU A 446 25.97 -19.33 6.15
C GLU A 446 26.68 -18.66 4.97
N SER A 447 25.97 -18.47 3.84
CA SER A 447 26.54 -17.85 2.66
C SER A 447 26.81 -16.35 2.83
N ILE A 448 27.79 -15.86 2.06
CA ILE A 448 28.23 -14.46 2.05
C ILE A 448 27.12 -13.51 1.57
N PHE A 449 26.16 -14.00 0.76
CA PHE A 449 25.05 -13.18 0.27
C PHE A 449 23.68 -13.74 0.70
N ASN A 450 23.20 -13.32 1.87
CA ASN A 450 21.82 -13.53 2.27
C ASN A 450 20.90 -12.52 1.57
N ILE A 451 20.06 -13.00 0.66
CA ILE A 451 19.13 -12.15 -0.11
C ILE A 451 18.11 -11.44 0.78
N ASP A 452 17.65 -12.09 1.86
CA ASP A 452 16.65 -11.51 2.76
C ASP A 452 17.28 -10.32 3.50
N GLU A 453 18.53 -10.46 3.97
CA GLU A 453 19.29 -9.38 4.61
C GLU A 453 19.60 -8.23 3.64
N PHE A 454 20.04 -8.55 2.42
CA PHE A 454 20.28 -7.53 1.40
C PHE A 454 19.02 -6.71 1.08
N VAL A 455 17.86 -7.36 1.00
CA VAL A 455 16.58 -6.67 0.77
C VAL A 455 16.19 -5.82 1.98
N LEU A 456 16.42 -6.31 3.20
CA LEU A 456 16.15 -5.57 4.44
C LEU A 456 17.00 -4.30 4.55
N GLU A 457 18.31 -4.39 4.33
CA GLU A 457 19.22 -3.23 4.36
C GLU A 457 18.77 -2.12 3.39
N LYS A 458 18.38 -2.51 2.16
CA LYS A 458 17.83 -1.56 1.18
C LYS A 458 16.46 -1.02 1.57
N SER A 459 15.65 -1.80 2.28
CA SER A 459 14.36 -1.36 2.79
C SER A 459 14.52 -0.36 3.93
N GLU A 460 15.48 -0.58 4.84
CA GLU A 460 15.81 0.33 5.95
C GLU A 460 16.34 1.67 5.45
N THR A 461 17.28 1.66 4.49
CA THR A 461 17.78 2.90 3.86
C THR A 461 16.63 3.76 3.30
N LYS A 462 15.61 3.12 2.70
CA LYS A 462 14.43 3.82 2.18
C LYS A 462 13.48 4.27 3.28
N ARG A 463 13.35 3.50 4.36
CA ARG A 463 12.56 3.87 5.55
C ARG A 463 13.15 5.12 6.21
N ASP A 464 14.47 5.21 6.33
CA ASP A 464 15.15 6.38 6.90
C ASP A 464 14.94 7.63 6.06
N LEU A 465 14.97 7.49 4.73
CA LEU A 465 14.62 8.57 3.82
C LEU A 465 13.16 9.03 4.03
N ALA A 466 12.22 8.10 4.13
CA ALA A 466 10.82 8.41 4.37
C ALA A 466 10.59 9.09 5.73
N ASN A 467 11.27 8.62 6.79
CA ASN A 467 11.24 9.23 8.12
C ASN A 467 11.79 10.65 8.08
N THR A 468 12.92 10.87 7.38
CA THR A 468 13.50 12.19 7.19
C THR A 468 12.51 13.13 6.49
N PHE A 469 11.86 12.66 5.43
CA PHE A 469 10.84 13.46 4.73
C PHE A 469 9.63 13.77 5.63
N HIS A 470 9.23 12.83 6.49
CA HIS A 470 8.14 13.03 7.44
C HIS A 470 8.44 14.16 8.44
N THR A 471 9.70 14.37 8.82
CA THR A 471 10.10 15.51 9.67
C THR A 471 9.87 16.88 9.02
N TRP A 472 9.60 16.92 7.71
CA TRP A 472 9.25 18.15 7.00
C TRP A 472 7.75 18.41 6.98
N SER A 473 6.94 17.55 7.62
CA SER A 473 5.53 17.83 7.85
C SER A 473 5.34 19.06 8.73
N ILE A 474 4.27 19.81 8.46
CA ILE A 474 3.79 20.86 9.34
C ILE A 474 3.37 20.23 10.67
N GLN A 475 3.77 20.88 11.78
CA GLN A 475 3.23 20.62 13.10
C GLN A 475 2.10 21.62 13.35
N ILE A 476 0.91 21.12 13.66
CA ILE A 476 -0.33 21.92 13.82
C ILE A 476 -0.81 21.81 15.26
#